data_AF-A0A3B4WGF4-F1
#
_entry.id   AF-A0A3B4WGF4-F1
#
_cell.length_a   1.000
_cell.length_b   1.000
_cell.length_c   1.000
_cell.angle_alpha   90.00
_cell.angle_beta   90.00
_cell.angle_gamma   90.00
#
_symmetry.space_group_name_H-M   'P 1'
#
loop_
_entity.id
_entity.type
_entity.pdbx_description
1 polymer ?
#
loop_
_entity_poly.entity_id
_entity_poly.type
_entity_poly.pdbx_seq_one_letter_code
_entity_poly.pdbx_strand_id
1 'polypeptide(L)'
;MSCGLWKETRAVAEDYLFLCCTSPQPAPPPPSESAAAMRGMAQDMETQHQARFHTLAQTFVTQCGLDPCSSLRKVMEELVGDGHLNWGRVVSIFTFTGVLARLLLEQNRVNPGLDPGQGQGLRNCRGLAETIADYLGEEKKDWLLENGGWEGFCKFSHSAREVSQDLSMKTALFAAAGVGLAGLTFLLVR
;
A
#
# COMPACT_ATOMS: atom_id res chain seq x y z
N MET A 1 9.84 -23.21 -1.42
CA MET A 1 10.28 -22.22 -0.41
C MET A 1 9.45 -20.92 -0.47
N SER A 2 8.16 -20.97 -0.86
CA SER A 2 7.28 -19.79 -1.04
C SER A 2 6.84 -19.09 0.26
N CYS A 3 6.89 -19.80 1.39
CA CYS A 3 6.41 -19.29 2.68
C CYS A 3 7.16 -18.05 3.21
N GLY A 4 8.40 -17.81 2.76
CA GLY A 4 9.22 -16.69 3.23
C GLY A 4 8.72 -15.33 2.75
N LEU A 5 8.55 -15.17 1.43
CA LEU A 5 8.14 -13.89 0.85
C LEU A 5 6.73 -13.47 1.25
N TRP A 6 5.79 -14.41 1.30
CA TRP A 6 4.44 -14.11 1.79
C TRP A 6 4.46 -13.58 3.22
N LYS A 7 5.23 -14.20 4.13
CA LYS A 7 5.35 -13.77 5.52
C LYS A 7 5.98 -12.37 5.64
N GLU A 8 7.02 -12.12 4.86
CA GLU A 8 7.70 -10.83 4.85
C GLU A 8 6.80 -9.73 4.29
N THR A 9 6.14 -9.97 3.14
CA THR A 9 5.16 -9.04 2.55
C THR A 9 4.05 -8.72 3.54
N ARG A 10 3.51 -9.75 4.21
CA ARG A 10 2.48 -9.56 5.23
C ARG A 10 2.98 -8.71 6.38
N ALA A 11 4.19 -8.95 6.88
CA ALA A 11 4.77 -8.18 7.97
C ALA A 11 4.97 -6.70 7.59
N VAL A 12 5.45 -6.42 6.37
CA VAL A 12 5.59 -5.05 5.85
C VAL A 12 4.22 -4.37 5.72
N ALA A 13 3.20 -5.08 5.24
CA ALA A 13 1.84 -4.55 5.08
C ALA A 13 1.15 -4.30 6.43
N GLU A 14 1.20 -5.26 7.36
CA GLU A 14 0.64 -5.10 8.71
C GLU A 14 1.29 -3.92 9.43
N ASP A 15 2.62 -3.78 9.34
CA ASP A 15 3.36 -2.67 9.92
C ASP A 15 2.89 -1.31 9.37
N TYR A 16 2.84 -1.17 8.04
CA TYR A 16 2.44 0.07 7.40
C TYR A 16 0.98 0.45 7.68
N LEU A 17 0.05 -0.52 7.58
CA LEU A 17 -1.37 -0.26 7.84
C LEU A 17 -1.63 0.05 9.31
N PHE A 18 -0.93 -0.61 10.24
CA PHE A 18 -0.99 -0.27 11.65
C PHE A 18 -0.53 1.16 11.90
N LEU A 19 0.61 1.57 11.33
CA LEU A 19 1.12 2.94 11.40
C LEU A 19 0.08 3.95 10.93
N CYS A 20 -0.55 3.71 9.77
CA CYS A 20 -1.58 4.60 9.23
C CYS A 20 -2.74 4.77 10.21
N CYS A 21 -3.17 3.70 10.89
CA CYS A 21 -4.32 3.71 11.81
C CYS A 21 -4.04 4.27 13.22
N THR A 22 -2.77 4.36 13.66
CA THR A 22 -2.41 4.77 15.04
C THR A 22 -1.94 6.22 15.21
N SER A 23 -1.79 6.99 14.13
CA SER A 23 -1.46 8.43 14.23
C SER A 23 -2.53 9.17 15.06
N PRO A 24 -2.16 9.97 16.11
CA PRO A 24 -0.88 10.63 16.34
C PRO A 24 0.05 10.02 17.41
N GLN A 25 -0.13 8.76 17.85
CA GLN A 25 0.79 8.16 18.84
C GLN A 25 2.20 7.96 18.26
N PRO A 26 3.27 8.05 19.06
CA PRO A 26 4.62 7.70 18.62
C PRO A 26 4.62 6.28 18.07
N ALA A 27 4.93 6.14 16.79
CA ALA A 27 4.95 4.84 16.14
C ALA A 27 6.08 3.99 16.72
N PRO A 28 5.86 2.67 16.92
CA PRO A 28 6.95 1.78 17.27
C PRO A 28 8.03 1.80 16.16
N PRO A 29 9.29 1.47 16.48
CA PRO A 29 10.33 1.33 15.48
C PRO A 29 9.89 0.30 14.42
N PRO A 30 10.23 0.51 13.13
CA PRO A 30 9.89 -0.44 12.09
C PRO A 30 10.54 -1.81 12.38
N PRO A 31 9.83 -2.93 12.15
CA PRO A 31 10.30 -4.27 12.49
C PRO A 31 11.41 -4.79 11.55
N SER A 32 11.62 -4.13 10.42
CA SER A 32 12.66 -4.47 9.43
C SER A 32 13.05 -3.24 8.61
N GLU A 33 14.15 -3.36 7.85
CA GLU A 33 14.57 -2.33 6.90
C GLU A 33 13.53 -2.12 5.80
N SER A 34 12.92 -3.19 5.28
CA SER A 34 11.88 -3.11 4.25
C SER A 34 10.63 -2.41 4.75
N ALA A 35 10.26 -2.62 6.01
CA ALA A 35 9.17 -1.89 6.66
C ALA A 35 9.52 -0.39 6.79
N ALA A 36 10.75 -0.07 7.23
CA ALA A 36 11.22 1.32 7.31
C ALA A 36 11.19 2.02 5.94
N ALA A 37 11.68 1.34 4.90
CA ALA A 37 11.66 1.81 3.52
C ALA A 37 10.23 2.04 3.02
N MET A 38 9.31 1.11 3.28
CA MET A 38 7.92 1.22 2.85
C MET A 38 7.20 2.38 3.54
N ARG A 39 7.36 2.52 4.86
CA ARG A 39 6.84 3.67 5.61
C ARG A 39 7.26 4.98 4.96
N GLY A 40 8.55 5.16 4.70
CA GLY A 40 9.09 6.36 4.07
C GLY A 40 8.53 6.60 2.68
N MET A 41 8.67 5.62 1.78
CA MET A 41 8.29 5.78 0.37
C MET A 41 6.78 6.02 0.20
N ALA A 42 5.96 5.31 0.96
CA ALA A 42 4.51 5.45 0.89
C ALA A 42 4.04 6.79 1.51
N GLN A 43 4.66 7.24 2.61
CA GLN A 43 4.37 8.57 3.18
C GLN A 43 4.78 9.71 2.24
N ASP A 44 5.94 9.62 1.59
CA ASP A 44 6.40 10.60 0.61
C ASP A 44 5.42 10.67 -0.58
N MET A 45 5.04 9.50 -1.11
CA MET A 45 4.06 9.38 -2.19
C MET A 45 2.68 9.91 -1.80
N GLU A 46 2.21 9.60 -0.60
CA GLU A 46 0.94 10.11 -0.08
C GLU A 46 0.98 11.64 0.02
N THR A 47 2.04 12.18 0.63
CA THR A 47 2.20 13.62 0.82
C THR A 47 2.21 14.37 -0.51
N GLN A 48 2.89 13.84 -1.52
CA GLN A 48 2.95 14.44 -2.86
C GLN A 48 1.61 14.40 -3.60
N HIS A 49 0.75 13.43 -3.32
CA HIS A 49 -0.49 13.17 -4.06
C HIS A 49 -1.73 13.08 -3.15
N GLN A 50 -1.72 13.79 -2.01
CA GLN A 50 -2.68 13.63 -0.92
C GLN A 50 -4.14 13.71 -1.39
N ALA A 51 -4.48 14.78 -2.11
CA ALA A 51 -5.85 14.99 -2.59
C ALA A 51 -6.34 13.87 -3.52
N ARG A 52 -5.43 13.30 -4.34
CA ARG A 52 -5.77 12.20 -5.26
C ARG A 52 -6.02 10.92 -4.48
N PHE A 53 -5.09 10.49 -3.62
CA PHE A 53 -5.28 9.27 -2.83
C PHE A 53 -6.52 9.33 -1.94
N HIS A 54 -6.79 10.49 -1.33
CA HIS A 54 -8.00 10.69 -0.54
C HIS A 54 -9.27 10.52 -1.39
N THR A 55 -9.32 11.16 -2.57
CA THR A 55 -10.45 11.02 -3.50
C THR A 55 -10.63 9.56 -3.93
N LEU A 56 -9.54 8.89 -4.32
CA LEU A 56 -9.58 7.48 -4.73
C LEU A 56 -10.11 6.56 -3.62
N ALA A 57 -9.64 6.74 -2.38
CA ALA A 57 -10.11 5.95 -1.25
C ALA A 57 -11.59 6.21 -0.94
N GLN A 58 -12.05 7.46 -1.03
CA GLN A 58 -13.48 7.79 -0.86
C GLN A 58 -14.35 7.16 -1.95
N THR A 59 -13.92 7.25 -3.20
CA THR A 59 -14.61 6.61 -4.33
C THR A 59 -14.65 5.10 -4.16
N PHE A 60 -13.52 4.48 -3.79
CA PHE A 60 -13.45 3.06 -3.49
C PHE A 60 -14.45 2.67 -2.40
N VAL A 61 -14.49 3.35 -1.26
CA VAL A 61 -15.44 3.03 -0.18
C VAL A 61 -16.90 3.24 -0.59
N THR A 62 -17.18 4.17 -1.50
CA THR A 62 -18.54 4.41 -2.00
C THR A 62 -19.00 3.34 -3.00
N GLN A 63 -18.08 2.85 -3.84
CA GLN A 63 -18.38 1.88 -4.90
C GLN A 63 -18.24 0.43 -4.43
N CYS A 64 -17.29 0.17 -3.54
CA CYS A 64 -17.01 -1.15 -3.00
C CYS A 64 -17.93 -1.37 -1.81
N GLY A 65 -18.81 -2.37 -1.90
CA GLY A 65 -19.78 -2.70 -0.85
C GLY A 65 -19.13 -3.20 0.44
N LEU A 66 -19.76 -4.18 1.09
CA LEU A 66 -19.37 -4.64 2.44
C LEU A 66 -18.04 -5.42 2.53
N ASP A 67 -17.32 -5.63 1.41
CA ASP A 67 -16.07 -6.39 1.37
C ASP A 67 -14.91 -5.59 0.74
N PRO A 68 -14.15 -4.85 1.56
CA PRO A 68 -12.96 -4.11 1.12
C PRO A 68 -11.83 -5.01 0.62
N CYS A 69 -11.72 -6.26 1.09
CA CYS A 69 -10.60 -7.14 0.73
C CYS A 69 -10.74 -7.64 -0.71
N SER A 70 -11.91 -8.19 -1.08
CA SER A 70 -12.15 -8.62 -2.46
C SER A 70 -12.12 -7.46 -3.46
N SER A 71 -12.52 -6.27 -3.03
CA SER A 71 -12.47 -5.07 -3.87
C SER A 71 -11.04 -4.56 -4.05
N LEU A 72 -10.23 -4.55 -2.99
CA LEU A 72 -8.81 -4.22 -3.07
C LEU A 72 -8.08 -5.20 -3.99
N ARG A 73 -8.43 -6.48 -3.90
CA ARG A 73 -7.90 -7.53 -4.77
C ARG A 73 -8.09 -7.20 -6.25
N LYS A 74 -9.29 -6.81 -6.66
CA LYS A 74 -9.58 -6.39 -8.05
C LYS A 74 -8.76 -5.17 -8.46
N VAL A 75 -8.65 -4.18 -7.59
CA VAL A 75 -7.81 -2.99 -7.85
C VAL A 75 -6.35 -3.39 -8.12
N MET A 76 -5.79 -4.32 -7.34
CA MET A 76 -4.42 -4.80 -7.57
C MET A 76 -4.29 -5.59 -8.87
N GLU A 77 -5.25 -6.46 -9.18
CA GLU A 77 -5.29 -7.22 -10.44
C GLU A 77 -5.32 -6.31 -11.66
N GLU A 78 -6.12 -5.26 -11.62
CA GLU A 78 -6.23 -4.29 -12.71
C GLU A 78 -5.00 -3.37 -12.78
N LEU A 79 -4.47 -2.92 -11.63
CA LEU A 79 -3.29 -2.05 -11.57
C LEU A 79 -2.04 -2.72 -12.13
N VAL A 80 -1.98 -4.05 -12.06
CA VAL A 80 -0.85 -4.87 -12.53
C VAL A 80 -1.24 -5.72 -13.75
N GLY A 81 -2.46 -5.55 -14.26
CA GLY A 81 -3.07 -6.40 -15.30
C GLY A 81 -2.47 -6.21 -16.69
N ASP A 82 -1.74 -5.12 -16.93
CA ASP A 82 -0.98 -4.91 -18.16
C ASP A 82 0.36 -5.68 -18.20
N GLY A 83 0.65 -6.47 -17.16
CA GLY A 83 1.86 -7.30 -17.07
C GLY A 83 3.10 -6.58 -16.53
N HIS A 84 3.03 -5.28 -16.23
CA HIS A 84 4.20 -4.47 -15.87
C HIS A 84 4.22 -4.08 -14.38
N LEU A 85 4.52 -5.04 -13.51
CA LEU A 85 4.81 -4.72 -12.10
C LEU A 85 6.15 -4.00 -11.96
N ASN A 86 6.18 -2.97 -11.12
CA ASN A 86 7.39 -2.26 -10.71
C ASN A 86 7.26 -1.77 -9.26
N TRP A 87 8.38 -1.37 -8.63
CA TRP A 87 8.36 -0.91 -7.24
C TRP A 87 7.48 0.32 -7.01
N GLY A 88 7.32 1.22 -7.99
CA GLY A 88 6.41 2.36 -7.89
C GLY A 88 4.94 1.95 -7.78
N ARG A 89 4.52 0.90 -8.52
CA ARG A 89 3.19 0.30 -8.38
C ARG A 89 3.01 -0.41 -7.05
N VAL A 90 4.04 -1.13 -6.59
CA VAL A 90 4.03 -1.74 -5.24
C VAL A 90 3.81 -0.65 -4.20
N VAL A 91 4.59 0.43 -4.19
CA VAL A 91 4.39 1.54 -3.25
C VAL A 91 2.98 2.15 -3.39
N SER A 92 2.47 2.31 -4.62
CA SER A 92 1.11 2.83 -4.85
C SER A 92 0.02 1.96 -4.20
N ILE A 93 0.14 0.63 -4.24
CA ILE A 93 -0.77 -0.30 -3.56
C ILE A 93 -0.75 -0.05 -2.06
N PHE A 94 0.43 0.03 -1.46
CA PHE A 94 0.58 0.26 -0.02
C PHE A 94 0.00 1.63 0.37
N THR A 95 0.40 2.71 -0.32
CA THR A 95 -0.09 4.06 -0.06
C THR A 95 -1.62 4.14 -0.14
N PHE A 96 -2.21 3.60 -1.21
CA PHE A 96 -3.67 3.56 -1.36
C PHE A 96 -4.34 2.79 -0.23
N THR A 97 -3.81 1.61 0.11
CA THR A 97 -4.40 0.77 1.17
C THR A 97 -4.26 1.41 2.55
N GLY A 98 -3.18 2.14 2.83
CA GLY A 98 -3.01 2.90 4.06
C GLY A 98 -4.04 4.02 4.22
N VAL A 99 -4.30 4.76 3.14
CA VAL A 99 -5.35 5.81 3.11
C VAL A 99 -6.73 5.18 3.27
N LEU A 100 -7.00 4.06 2.59
CA LEU A 100 -8.23 3.29 2.73
C LEU A 100 -8.44 2.79 4.16
N ALA A 101 -7.42 2.23 4.81
CA ALA A 101 -7.50 1.71 6.16
C ALA A 101 -7.84 2.81 7.18
N ARG A 102 -7.26 4.02 7.05
CA ARG A 102 -7.63 5.18 7.88
C ARG A 102 -9.08 5.59 7.66
N LEU A 103 -9.54 5.67 6.42
CA LEU A 103 -10.91 6.06 6.10
C LEU A 103 -11.95 5.07 6.65
N LEU A 104 -11.69 3.76 6.52
CA LEU A 104 -12.54 2.71 7.08
C LEU A 104 -12.60 2.78 8.61
N LEU A 105 -11.48 3.11 9.27
CA LEU A 105 -11.43 3.30 10.72
C LEU A 105 -12.25 4.52 11.16
N GLU A 106 -12.15 5.63 10.43
CA GLU A 106 -12.91 6.86 10.69
C GLU A 106 -14.42 6.65 10.54
N GLN A 107 -14.87 5.97 9.49
CA GLN A 107 -16.31 5.66 9.29
C GLN A 107 -16.89 4.80 10.41
N ASN A 108 -16.15 3.81 10.90
CA ASN A 108 -16.58 2.97 12.02
C ASN A 108 -16.69 3.76 13.34
N ARG A 109 -15.90 4.82 13.53
CA ARG A 109 -16.00 5.70 14.71
C ARG A 109 -17.25 6.59 14.67
N VAL A 110 -17.70 6.98 13.48
CA VAL A 110 -18.84 7.90 13.29
C VAL A 110 -20.19 7.17 13.31
N ASN A 111 -20.24 5.89 12.93
CA ASN A 111 -21.45 5.07 12.93
C ASN A 111 -21.34 3.82 13.84
N PRO A 112 -21.30 3.99 15.18
CA PRO A 112 -21.11 2.89 16.13
C PRO A 112 -22.29 1.90 16.25
N GLY A 113 -23.37 2.09 15.48
CA GLY A 113 -24.61 1.30 15.55
C GLY A 113 -24.58 -0.06 14.83
N LEU A 114 -23.54 -0.35 14.05
CA LEU A 114 -23.28 -1.67 13.47
C LEU A 114 -22.23 -2.36 14.34
N ASP A 115 -22.72 -3.13 15.33
CA ASP A 115 -22.01 -4.06 16.23
C ASP A 115 -20.68 -3.54 16.84
N PRO A 116 -20.64 -3.19 18.14
CA PRO A 116 -19.44 -2.70 18.81
C PRO A 116 -18.44 -3.83 19.08
N GLY A 117 -17.94 -4.47 18.02
CA GLY A 117 -16.76 -5.30 18.07
C GLY A 117 -15.52 -4.42 18.06
N GLN A 118 -14.87 -4.24 19.21
CA GLN A 118 -13.55 -3.60 19.40
C GLN A 118 -12.41 -4.12 18.49
N GLY A 119 -12.69 -5.00 17.52
CA GLY A 119 -11.73 -5.59 16.59
C GLY A 119 -12.01 -5.35 15.11
N GLN A 120 -13.07 -4.66 14.67
CA GLN A 120 -13.40 -4.61 13.24
C GLN A 120 -12.43 -3.76 12.41
N GLY A 121 -11.98 -2.60 12.93
CA GLY A 121 -10.93 -1.79 12.28
C GLY A 121 -9.59 -2.53 12.17
N LEU A 122 -9.16 -3.19 13.26
CA LEU A 122 -7.94 -3.99 13.28
C LEU A 122 -8.04 -5.25 12.40
N ARG A 123 -9.22 -5.89 12.37
CA ARG A 123 -9.53 -7.03 11.49
C ARG A 123 -9.50 -6.63 10.02
N ASN A 124 -9.97 -5.42 9.69
CA ASN A 124 -9.86 -4.88 8.34
C ASN A 124 -8.40 -4.66 7.96
N CYS A 125 -7.57 -4.06 8.83
CA CYS A 125 -6.14 -3.91 8.54
C CYS A 125 -5.43 -5.25 8.33
N ARG A 126 -5.73 -6.26 9.16
CA ARG A 126 -5.18 -7.61 8.99
C ARG A 126 -5.61 -8.25 7.67
N GLY A 127 -6.90 -8.17 7.32
CA GLY A 127 -7.42 -8.71 6.07
C GLY A 127 -6.86 -8.01 4.83
N LEU A 128 -6.71 -6.68 4.87
CA LEU A 128 -6.08 -5.91 3.79
C LEU A 128 -4.59 -6.27 3.65
N ALA A 129 -3.86 -6.46 4.75
CA ALA A 129 -2.47 -6.89 4.72
C ALA A 129 -2.31 -8.33 4.19
N GLU A 130 -3.18 -9.26 4.60
CA GLU A 130 -3.24 -10.62 4.06
C GLU A 130 -3.54 -10.59 2.55
N THR A 131 -4.46 -9.72 2.11
CA THR A 131 -4.79 -9.56 0.69
C THR A 131 -3.59 -9.07 -0.14
N ILE A 132 -2.81 -8.11 0.38
CA ILE A 132 -1.55 -7.67 -0.25
C ILE A 132 -0.53 -8.83 -0.29
N ALA A 133 -0.43 -9.61 0.80
CA ALA A 133 0.50 -10.73 0.88
C ALA A 133 0.15 -11.88 -0.08
N ASP A 134 -1.12 -12.22 -0.20
CA ASP A 134 -1.60 -13.22 -1.16
C ASP A 134 -1.27 -12.79 -2.59
N TYR A 135 -1.49 -11.51 -2.92
CA TYR A 135 -1.23 -11.02 -4.26
C TYR A 135 0.28 -10.89 -4.55
N LEU A 136 1.02 -10.12 -3.76
CA LEU A 136 2.42 -9.84 -4.05
C LEU A 136 3.34 -11.00 -3.64
N GLY A 137 3.13 -11.56 -2.45
CA GLY A 137 4.00 -12.56 -1.84
C GLY A 137 3.76 -13.99 -2.31
N GLU A 138 2.60 -14.31 -2.89
CA GLU A 138 2.32 -15.64 -3.47
C GLU A 138 2.15 -15.58 -4.98
N GLU A 139 1.27 -14.73 -5.53
CA GLU A 139 1.00 -14.72 -6.98
C GLU A 139 2.05 -13.96 -7.81
N LYS A 140 2.59 -12.85 -7.28
CA LYS A 140 3.67 -12.09 -7.92
C LYS A 140 5.05 -12.41 -7.34
N LYS A 141 5.19 -13.57 -6.67
CA LYS A 141 6.43 -13.98 -6.01
C LYS A 141 7.62 -14.10 -6.97
N ASP A 142 7.39 -14.56 -8.20
CA ASP A 142 8.47 -14.74 -9.18
C ASP A 142 9.04 -13.38 -9.57
N TRP A 143 8.18 -12.39 -9.81
CA TRP A 143 8.61 -11.01 -10.04
C TRP A 143 9.37 -10.44 -8.83
N LEU A 144 8.88 -10.66 -7.60
CA LEU A 144 9.60 -10.22 -6.40
C LEU A 144 11.00 -10.85 -6.35
N LEU A 145 11.13 -12.16 -6.55
CA LEU A 145 12.42 -12.86 -6.53
C LEU A 145 13.38 -12.37 -7.62
N GLU A 146 12.88 -12.21 -8.85
CA GLU A 146 13.65 -11.69 -9.99
C GLU A 146 14.16 -10.26 -9.74
N ASN A 147 13.45 -9.48 -8.92
CA ASN A 147 13.81 -8.12 -8.54
C ASN A 147 14.51 -8.04 -7.17
N GLY A 148 15.06 -9.15 -6.67
CA GLY A 148 15.87 -9.19 -5.45
C GLY A 148 15.07 -9.22 -4.14
N GLY A 149 13.77 -9.52 -4.20
CA GLY A 149 12.87 -9.56 -3.05
C GLY A 149 12.74 -8.19 -2.36
N TRP A 150 12.42 -8.23 -1.08
CA TRP A 150 12.31 -7.02 -0.25
C TRP A 150 13.65 -6.31 -0.01
N GLU A 151 14.77 -7.03 -0.13
CA GLU A 151 16.11 -6.44 -0.19
C GLU A 151 16.31 -5.58 -1.44
N GLY A 152 15.80 -6.04 -2.59
CA GLY A 152 15.75 -5.25 -3.83
C GLY A 152 14.90 -3.99 -3.69
N PHE A 153 13.80 -4.07 -2.95
CA PHE A 153 13.00 -2.89 -2.59
C PHE A 153 13.77 -1.90 -1.71
N CYS A 154 14.50 -2.37 -0.69
CA CYS A 154 15.34 -1.51 0.15
C CYS A 154 16.36 -0.74 -0.70
N LYS A 155 17.06 -1.42 -1.62
CA LYS A 155 18.00 -0.77 -2.56
C LYS A 155 17.32 0.27 -3.43
N PHE A 156 16.16 -0.06 -4.00
CA PHE A 156 15.34 0.90 -4.75
C PHE A 156 15.00 2.13 -3.90
N SER A 157 14.60 1.94 -2.63
CA SER A 157 14.24 3.03 -1.72
C SER A 157 15.43 3.91 -1.32
N HIS A 158 16.62 3.32 -1.17
CA HIS A 158 17.84 4.07 -0.89
C HIS A 158 18.26 4.90 -2.10
N SER A 159 18.30 4.28 -3.28
CA SER A 159 18.56 5.02 -4.52
C SER A 159 17.53 6.12 -4.74
N ALA A 160 16.25 5.87 -4.41
CA ALA A 160 15.20 6.86 -4.47
C ALA A 160 15.47 8.09 -3.58
N ARG A 161 16.02 7.86 -2.39
CA ARG A 161 16.33 8.88 -1.39
C ARG A 161 17.64 9.62 -1.70
N GLU A 162 18.69 8.92 -2.11
CA GLU A 162 19.97 9.52 -2.49
C GLU A 162 19.83 10.41 -3.74
N VAL A 163 19.05 9.97 -4.72
CA VAL A 163 18.74 10.73 -5.94
C VAL A 163 17.84 11.94 -5.65
N SER A 164 17.22 12.03 -4.47
CA SER A 164 16.42 13.19 -4.07
C SER A 164 17.25 14.47 -3.85
N GLN A 165 18.57 14.43 -4.02
CA GLN A 165 19.46 15.59 -4.04
C GLN A 165 19.66 16.21 -5.45
N ASP A 166 19.25 15.52 -6.53
CA ASP A 166 19.40 16.00 -7.92
C ASP A 166 18.04 16.12 -8.64
N LEU A 167 17.66 17.35 -9.03
CA LEU A 167 16.31 17.71 -9.49
C LEU A 167 15.90 17.04 -10.82
N SER A 168 16.86 16.63 -11.67
CA SER A 168 16.59 16.05 -12.98
C SER A 168 16.24 14.55 -12.92
N MET A 169 16.89 13.79 -12.03
CA MET A 169 16.62 12.36 -11.84
C MET A 169 15.41 12.10 -10.93
N LYS A 170 14.99 13.10 -10.14
CA LYS A 170 13.72 13.13 -9.40
C LYS A 170 12.51 12.79 -10.29
N THR A 171 12.49 13.32 -11.52
CA THR A 171 11.36 13.14 -12.45
C THR A 171 11.23 11.71 -13.00
N ALA A 172 12.36 11.01 -13.23
CA ALA A 172 12.33 9.65 -13.78
C ALA A 172 11.87 8.59 -12.76
N LEU A 173 12.24 8.76 -11.49
CA LEU A 173 11.80 7.89 -10.41
C LEU A 173 10.33 8.11 -10.04
N PHE A 174 9.88 9.37 -9.98
CA PHE A 174 8.46 9.67 -9.84
C PHE A 174 7.65 9.29 -11.08
N ALA A 175 8.25 9.12 -12.25
CA ALA A 175 7.56 8.54 -13.40
C ALA A 175 7.20 7.07 -13.17
N ALA A 176 8.05 6.28 -12.49
CA ALA A 176 7.73 4.90 -12.12
C ALA A 176 6.59 4.80 -11.07
N ALA A 177 6.58 5.71 -10.08
CA ALA A 177 5.46 5.90 -9.16
C ALA A 177 4.19 6.44 -9.84
N GLY A 178 4.36 7.33 -10.82
CA GLY A 178 3.28 8.01 -11.55
C GLY A 178 2.44 7.06 -12.39
N VAL A 179 3.04 5.99 -12.93
CA VAL A 179 2.29 4.93 -13.64
C VAL A 179 1.34 4.19 -12.68
N GLY A 180 1.77 3.92 -11.44
CA GLY A 180 0.91 3.31 -10.43
C GLY A 180 -0.28 4.19 -10.05
N LEU A 181 -0.03 5.47 -9.80
CA LEU A 181 -1.10 6.42 -9.47
C LEU A 181 -2.04 6.69 -10.66
N ALA A 182 -1.51 6.79 -11.87
CA ALA A 182 -2.31 6.94 -13.09
C ALA A 182 -3.19 5.72 -13.33
N GLY A 183 -2.66 4.51 -13.10
CA GLY A 183 -3.42 3.27 -13.10
C GLY A 183 -4.57 3.31 -12.10
N LEU A 184 -4.28 3.56 -10.82
CA LEU A 184 -5.33 3.66 -9.78
C LEU A 184 -6.42 4.68 -10.13
N THR A 185 -6.02 5.84 -10.66
CA THR A 185 -6.97 6.89 -11.08
C THR A 185 -7.87 6.43 -12.22
N PHE A 186 -7.30 5.75 -13.22
CA PHE A 186 -8.06 5.23 -14.35
C PHE A 186 -9.08 4.17 -13.92
N LEU A 187 -8.74 3.33 -12.93
CA LEU A 187 -9.61 2.24 -12.45
C LEU A 187 -10.80 2.76 -11.64
N LEU A 188 -10.57 3.71 -10.74
CA LEU A 188 -11.60 4.17 -9.81
C LEU A 188 -12.49 5.30 -10.37
N VAL A 189 -12.20 5.78 -11.57
CA VAL A 189 -13.01 6.79 -12.29
C VAL A 189 -13.86 6.15 -13.41
N ARG A 190 -13.75 4.84 -13.63
CA ARG A 190 -14.63 4.06 -14.51
C ARG A 190 -15.83 3.51 -13.77
#